data_AF-A0A9D0VYC2-F1
#
_entry.id   AF-A0A9D0VYC2-F1
#
_cell.length_a   1.000
_cell.length_b   1.000
_cell.length_c   1.000
_cell.angle_alpha   90.00
_cell.angle_beta   90.00
_cell.angle_gamma   90.00
#
_symmetry.space_group_name_H-M   'P 1'
#
loop_
_entity.id
_entity.type
_entity.pdbx_description
1 polymer ?
#
loop_
_entity_poly.entity_id
_entity_poly.type
_entity_poly.pdbx_seq_one_letter_code
_entity_poly.pdbx_strand_id
1 'polypeptide(L)'
;MSLIDRCHDPYGKLSPRRRGQLNRLLQSPDRHLWERSRGLVIRATPLVTLEMAVRSVSRRPLADAPPDPFTLYRALHFAVG
;
A
#
# COMPACT_ATOMS: atom_id res chain seq x y z
N MET A 1 -6.76 8.76 13.46
CA MET A 1 -5.40 8.32 13.03
C MET A 1 -5.52 7.72 11.65
N SER A 2 -4.68 8.12 10.69
CA SER A 2 -4.76 7.55 9.34
C SER A 2 -4.21 6.11 9.36
N LEU A 3 -4.76 5.20 8.53
CA LEU A 3 -4.24 3.83 8.39
C LEU A 3 -2.74 3.83 8.05
N ILE A 4 -2.31 4.82 7.25
CA ILE A 4 -0.92 5.00 6.84
C ILE A 4 0.02 5.25 8.03
N ASP A 5 -0.45 5.89 9.10
CA ASP A 5 0.37 6.15 10.29
C ASP A 5 0.62 4.88 11.14
N ARG A 6 -0.18 3.83 10.91
CA ARG A 6 -0.02 2.51 11.54
C ARG A 6 0.83 1.55 10.71
N CYS A 7 1.02 1.85 9.42
CA CYS A 7 1.94 1.10 8.58
C CYS A 7 3.39 1.33 9.02
N HIS A 8 4.20 0.28 8.93
CA HIS A 8 5.60 0.30 9.34
C HIS A 8 6.44 -0.52 8.38
N ASP A 9 7.64 -0.05 8.12
CA ASP A 9 8.66 -0.79 7.37
C ASP A 9 9.63 -1.47 8.38
N PRO A 10 10.63 -2.25 7.91
CA PRO A 10 11.56 -2.93 8.81
C PRO A 10 12.38 -2.00 9.73
N TYR A 11 12.39 -0.70 9.47
CA TYR A 11 13.09 0.31 10.25
C TYR A 11 12.15 1.09 11.18
N GLY A 12 10.87 0.70 11.27
CA GLY A 12 9.87 1.35 12.12
C GLY A 12 8.82 2.10 11.31
N LYS A 13 8.41 3.29 11.77
CA LYS A 13 7.35 4.07 11.11
C LYS A 13 7.76 4.45 9.69
N LEU A 14 6.80 4.43 8.77
CA LEU A 14 7.03 4.90 7.41
C LEU A 14 7.57 6.34 7.40
N SER A 15 8.64 6.55 6.63
CA SER A 15 9.20 7.89 6.43
C SER A 15 8.15 8.86 5.84
N PRO A 16 8.27 10.18 6.08
CA PRO A 16 7.34 11.18 5.53
C PRO A 16 7.16 11.06 4.01
N ARG A 17 8.25 10.75 3.29
CA ARG A 17 8.23 10.52 1.84
C ARG A 17 7.35 9.33 1.47
N ARG A 18 7.48 8.19 2.16
CA ARG A 18 6.68 6.97 1.90
C ARG A 18 5.21 7.19 2.24
N ARG A 19 4.91 7.87 3.36
CA ARG A 19 3.54 8.24 3.73
C ARG A 19 2.90 9.15 2.69
N GLY A 20 3.61 10.18 2.22
CA GLY A 20 3.14 11.08 1.18
C GLY A 20 2.93 10.39 -0.18
N GLN A 21 3.68 9.33 -0.46
CA GLN A 21 3.49 8.49 -1.65
C GLN A 21 2.22 7.64 -1.53
N LEU A 22 1.99 6.99 -0.39
CA LEU A 22 0.75 6.24 -0.14
C LEU A 22 -0.49 7.13 -0.14
N ASN A 23 -0.41 8.32 0.47
CA ASN A 23 -1.52 9.29 0.46
C ASN A 23 -1.90 9.70 -0.97
N ARG A 24 -0.92 10.02 -1.82
CA ARG A 24 -1.18 10.37 -3.23
C ARG A 24 -1.79 9.20 -3.98
N LEU A 25 -1.28 7.99 -3.77
CA LEU A 25 -1.81 6.79 -4.40
C LEU A 25 -3.26 6.51 -3.99
N LEU A 26 -3.62 6.74 -2.72
CA LEU A 26 -5.01 6.60 -2.25
C LEU A 26 -5.96 7.64 -2.86
N GLN A 27 -5.48 8.87 -3.05
CA GLN A 27 -6.31 9.96 -3.59
C GLN A 27 -6.53 9.85 -5.09
N SER A 28 -5.48 9.48 -5.83
CA SER A 28 -5.52 9.40 -7.30
C SER A 28 -4.57 8.30 -7.79
N PRO A 29 -5.01 7.03 -7.79
CA PRO A 29 -4.18 5.93 -8.25
C PRO A 29 -3.98 6.02 -9.76
N ASP A 30 -2.74 6.25 -10.17
CA ASP A 30 -2.30 6.12 -11.56
C ASP A 30 -1.24 5.03 -11.69
N ARG A 31 -0.99 4.60 -12.94
CA ARG A 31 -0.06 3.51 -13.24
C ARG A 31 1.37 3.84 -12.79
N HIS A 32 1.85 5.06 -12.99
CA HIS A 32 3.21 5.44 -12.61
C HIS A 32 3.37 5.50 -11.09
N LEU A 33 2.38 6.03 -10.37
CA LEU A 33 2.38 6.00 -8.90
C LEU A 33 2.31 4.58 -8.38
N TRP A 34 1.49 3.70 -8.97
CA TRP A 34 1.40 2.30 -8.60
C TRP A 34 2.75 1.59 -8.74
N GLU A 35 3.38 1.66 -9.91
CA GLU A 35 4.67 1.00 -10.17
C GLU A 35 5.76 1.45 -9.19
N ARG A 36 5.78 2.75 -8.84
CA ARG A 36 6.73 3.28 -7.84
C ARG A 36 6.41 2.84 -6.41
N SER A 37 5.16 2.48 -6.10
CA SER A 37 4.68 2.26 -4.73
C SER A 37 4.47 0.79 -4.39
N ARG A 38 4.24 -0.08 -5.39
CA ARG A 38 3.86 -1.48 -5.19
C ARG A 38 4.87 -2.28 -4.36
N GLY A 39 6.16 -1.93 -4.47
CA GLY A 39 7.25 -2.52 -3.69
C GLY A 39 7.45 -1.96 -2.28
N LEU A 40 6.66 -0.95 -1.86
CA LEU A 40 6.77 -0.40 -0.51
C LEU A 40 6.37 -1.45 0.52
N VAL A 41 7.25 -1.70 1.49
CA VAL A 41 6.92 -2.50 2.67
C VAL A 41 6.03 -1.67 3.59
N ILE A 42 4.85 -2.20 3.91
CA ILE A 42 3.83 -1.53 4.73
C ILE A 42 3.56 -2.25 6.07
N ARG A 43 4.13 -3.45 6.24
CA ARG A 43 4.22 -4.21 7.50
C ARG A 43 5.55 -4.97 7.53
N ALA A 44 6.24 -4.96 8.66
CA ALA A 44 7.53 -5.63 8.80
C ALA A 44 7.42 -7.10 9.25
N THR A 45 6.39 -7.47 10.01
CA THR A 45 6.24 -8.84 10.53
C THR A 45 4.78 -9.32 10.46
N PRO A 46 4.46 -10.30 9.58
CA PRO A 46 5.29 -10.73 8.45
C PRO A 46 5.62 -9.57 7.50
N LEU A 47 6.69 -9.72 6.71
CA LEU A 47 7.06 -8.74 5.70
C LEU A 47 6.01 -8.70 4.60
N VAL A 48 5.31 -7.58 4.48
CA VAL A 48 4.23 -7.39 3.49
C VAL A 48 4.48 -6.11 2.70
N THR A 49 4.61 -6.25 1.39
CA THR A 49 4.60 -5.12 0.47
C THR A 49 3.18 -4.68 0.14
N LEU A 50 3.03 -3.48 -0.40
CA LEU A 50 1.74 -2.98 -0.88
C LEU A 50 1.15 -3.93 -1.94
N GLU A 51 1.96 -4.43 -2.87
CA GLU A 51 1.51 -5.41 -3.87
C GLU A 51 0.97 -6.69 -3.23
N MET A 52 1.67 -7.25 -2.24
CA MET A 52 1.23 -8.44 -1.52
C MET A 52 -0.11 -8.19 -0.82
N ALA A 53 -0.24 -7.07 -0.11
CA ALA A 53 -1.48 -6.71 0.57
C ALA A 53 -2.65 -6.54 -0.40
N VAL A 54 -2.43 -5.92 -1.56
CA VAL A 54 -3.45 -5.78 -2.60
C VAL A 54 -3.85 -7.16 -3.16
N ARG A 55 -2.89 -8.05 -3.43
CA ARG A 55 -3.16 -9.43 -3.86
C ARG A 55 -3.94 -10.23 -2.81
N SER A 56 -3.74 -9.96 -1.52
CA SER A 56 -4.49 -10.63 -0.44
C SER A 56 -5.96 -10.21 -0.36
N VAL A 57 -6.32 -9.01 -0.84
CA VAL A 57 -7.69 -8.46 -0.75
C VAL A 57 -8.43 -8.40 -2.08
N SER A 58 -7.74 -8.60 -3.20
CA SER A 58 -8.27 -8.58 -4.56
C SER A 58 -8.20 -9.96 -5.21
N ARG A 59 -9.26 -10.32 -5.95
CA ARG A 59 -9.30 -11.53 -6.79
C ARG A 59 -8.85 -11.28 -8.23
N ARG A 60 -8.57 -10.02 -8.59
CA ARG A 60 -8.21 -9.63 -9.96
C ARG A 60 -6.70 -9.68 -10.18
N PRO A 61 -6.22 -10.18 -11.33
CA PRO A 61 -4.84 -10.01 -11.75
C PRO A 61 -4.51 -8.52 -11.85
N LEU A 62 -3.43 -8.08 -11.20
CA LEU A 62 -2.94 -6.68 -11.21
C LEU A 62 -2.21 -6.30 -12.52
N ALA A 63 -2.24 -7.17 -13.53
CA ALA A 63 -1.34 -7.09 -14.69
C ALA A 63 -1.54 -5.83 -15.55
N ASP A 64 -2.75 -5.27 -15.58
CA ASP A 64 -3.10 -4.25 -16.59
C ASP A 64 -3.58 -2.90 -16.01
N ALA A 65 -3.86 -2.80 -14.71
CA ALA A 65 -4.38 -1.57 -14.11
C ALA A 65 -3.97 -1.39 -12.64
N PRO A 66 -3.73 -0.14 -12.19
CA PRO A 66 -3.56 0.14 -10.78
C PRO A 66 -4.84 -0.23 -10.01
N PRO A 67 -4.73 -0.70 -8.76
CA PRO A 67 -5.89 -0.96 -7.92
C PRO A 67 -6.67 0.33 -7.66
N ASP A 68 -7.99 0.21 -7.59
CA ASP A 68 -8.85 1.33 -7.22
C ASP A 68 -8.60 1.78 -5.76
N PRO A 69 -9.00 3.01 -5.37
CA PRO A 69 -8.80 3.53 -4.03
C PRO A 69 -9.37 2.65 -2.92
N PHE A 70 -10.49 1.98 -3.15
CA PHE A 70 -11.13 1.11 -2.17
C PHE A 70 -10.33 -0.17 -1.95
N THR A 71 -9.81 -0.77 -3.02
CA THR A 71 -8.88 -1.90 -2.94
C THR A 71 -7.60 -1.54 -2.19
N LEU A 72 -7.02 -0.36 -2.46
CA LEU A 72 -5.85 0.15 -1.73
C LEU A 72 -6.15 0.36 -0.25
N TYR A 73 -7.31 0.92 0.10
CA TYR A 73 -7.74 1.08 1.48
C TYR A 73 -7.83 -0.27 2.21
N ARG A 74 -8.45 -1.27 1.59
CA ARG A 74 -8.53 -2.63 2.15
C ARG A 74 -7.15 -3.27 2.32
N ALA A 75 -6.23 -3.05 1.39
CA ALA A 75 -4.86 -3.56 1.47
C ALA A 75 -4.10 -2.95 2.65
N LEU A 76 -4.23 -1.63 2.88
CA LEU A 76 -3.64 -0.98 4.05
C LEU A 76 -4.26 -1.48 5.35
N HIS A 77 -5.58 -1.70 5.36
CA HIS A 77 -6.27 -2.27 6.52
C HIS A 77 -5.77 -3.70 6.84
N PHE A 78 -5.56 -4.53 5.82
CA PHE A 78 -4.96 -5.85 5.96
C PHE A 78 -3.54 -5.79 6.56
N ALA A 79 -2.75 -4.78 6.21
CA ALA A 79 -1.38 -4.65 6.72
C ALA A 79 -1.30 -4.22 8.19
N VAL A 80 -2.31 -3.52 8.73
CA VAL A 80 -2.31 -3.00 10.10
C VAL A 80 -3.17 -3.79 11.09
N GLY A 81 -3.93 -4.77 10.58
CA GLY A 81 -4.65 -5.77 11.35
C GLY A 81 -3.75 -6.95 11.73
#